data_AF-A0A6N7QV07-F1
#
_entry.id   AF-A0A6N7QV07-F1
#
_cell.length_a   1.000
_cell.length_b   1.000
_cell.length_c   1.000
_cell.angle_alpha   90.00
_cell.angle_beta   90.00
_cell.angle_gamma   90.00
#
_symmetry.space_group_name_H-M   'P 1'
#
loop_
_entity.id
_entity.type
_entity.pdbx_description
1 polymer ?
#
loop_
_entity_poly.entity_id
_entity_poly.type
_entity_poly.pdbx_seq_one_letter_code
_entity_poly.pdbx_strand_id
1 'polypeptide(L)'
;MAELDSFVESSGGSNTGGGDSVATNGAIATNLVLGTATAEIRNSTITTSGGVSVIADNEASIEATNKSVTLSGDEAVGASIAFNTVGYAPTNILAASFDALLGTSLQQPSPAQATARVINSTLAAAGNVEVKAFNEASIEANLLNDATSSAGALWGASGAAASGLLANNRVAGGALAEIDDSDVTTSASGNLTLLADDNAFINATSVMKAISSTTNDGGASLIGGMVEQLGASYAFTSESGTQPLKEDDRVRVASGHQEGGVPGATYRYVGAGSDVDLSDTDYSDASLWARVSESSPADLIPQGLNVSESDSVAMG
;
A
#
# COMPACT_ATOMS: atom_id res chain seq x y z
N MET A 1 1.76 2.69 11.19
CA MET A 1 1.28 1.88 10.05
C MET A 1 -0.03 2.48 9.54
N ALA A 2 -0.09 2.76 8.24
CA ALA A 2 -1.29 3.22 7.54
C ALA A 2 -1.54 2.33 6.32
N GLU A 3 -2.79 1.92 6.13
CA GLU A 3 -3.19 1.03 5.04
C GLU A 3 -4.42 1.60 4.34
N LEU A 4 -4.39 1.64 3.01
CA LEU A 4 -5.52 1.96 2.16
C LEU A 4 -5.65 0.83 1.13
N ASP A 5 -6.80 0.14 1.13
CA ASP A 5 -7.16 -0.85 0.11
C ASP A 5 -8.48 -0.42 -0.54
N SER A 6 -8.48 -0.26 -1.86
CA SER A 6 -9.64 0.09 -2.66
C SER A 6 -9.81 -0.92 -3.79
N PHE A 7 -11.01 -1.50 -3.89
CA PHE A 7 -11.36 -2.46 -4.92
C PHE A 7 -12.70 -2.07 -5.56
N VAL A 8 -12.69 -1.93 -6.88
CA VAL A 8 -13.90 -1.69 -7.69
C VAL A 8 -13.97 -2.73 -8.80
N GLU A 9 -15.15 -3.32 -8.99
CA GLU A 9 -15.42 -4.27 -10.05
C GLU A 9 -16.74 -3.94 -10.77
N SER A 10 -16.74 -4.02 -12.10
CA SER A 10 -17.91 -3.85 -12.95
C SER A 10 -18.01 -4.99 -13.97
N SER A 11 -19.13 -5.72 -13.95
CA SER A 11 -19.42 -6.80 -14.90
C SER A 11 -20.82 -6.60 -15.48
N GLY A 12 -20.88 -6.15 -16.73
CA GLY A 12 -22.11 -5.77 -17.45
C GLY A 12 -22.07 -6.05 -18.95
N GLY A 13 -21.22 -6.98 -19.40
CA GLY A 13 -21.10 -7.36 -20.81
C GLY A 13 -22.37 -8.04 -21.33
N SER A 14 -22.84 -7.61 -22.50
CA SER A 14 -23.93 -8.27 -23.24
C SER A 14 -23.36 -9.27 -24.23
N ASN A 15 -23.98 -10.45 -24.36
CA ASN A 15 -23.66 -11.46 -25.39
C ASN A 15 -23.82 -10.95 -26.84
N THR A 16 -24.27 -9.71 -27.05
CA THR A 16 -24.41 -9.08 -28.37
C THR A 16 -23.55 -7.83 -28.55
N GLY A 17 -22.61 -7.56 -27.62
CA GLY A 17 -21.68 -6.43 -27.70
C GLY A 17 -22.26 -5.06 -27.31
N GLY A 18 -23.47 -5.01 -26.75
CA GLY A 18 -24.15 -3.76 -26.37
C GLY A 18 -24.25 -3.48 -24.88
N GLY A 19 -23.42 -4.13 -24.05
CA GLY A 19 -23.45 -3.95 -22.59
C GLY A 19 -22.21 -3.19 -22.12
N ASP A 20 -22.39 -1.93 -21.74
CA ASP A 20 -21.31 -1.08 -21.23
C ASP A 20 -20.97 -1.48 -19.79
N SER A 21 -19.69 -1.76 -19.52
CA SER A 21 -19.19 -2.03 -18.17
C SER A 21 -18.07 -1.06 -17.88
N VAL A 22 -18.31 -0.08 -17.00
CA VAL A 22 -17.27 0.86 -16.60
C VAL A 22 -16.99 0.70 -15.12
N ALA A 23 -15.72 0.52 -14.78
CA ALA A 23 -15.23 0.58 -13.41
C ALA A 23 -14.28 1.77 -13.28
N THR A 24 -14.52 2.62 -12.29
CA THR A 24 -13.64 3.75 -11.98
C THR A 24 -13.28 3.73 -10.51
N ASN A 25 -11.98 3.78 -10.22
CA ASN A 25 -11.45 3.81 -8.86
C ASN A 25 -10.53 5.01 -8.66
N GLY A 26 -10.61 5.61 -7.47
CA GLY A 26 -9.79 6.72 -7.04
C GLY A 26 -9.41 6.52 -5.58
N ALA A 27 -8.12 6.47 -5.30
CA ALA A 27 -7.58 6.32 -3.94
C ALA A 27 -6.63 7.48 -3.62
N ILE A 28 -6.83 8.12 -2.47
CA ILE A 28 -5.92 9.16 -1.97
C ILE A 28 -5.54 8.82 -0.53
N ALA A 29 -4.25 8.57 -0.30
CA ALA A 29 -3.68 8.38 1.02
C ALA A 29 -2.84 9.60 1.42
N THR A 30 -3.04 10.12 2.62
CA THR A 30 -2.19 11.16 3.20
C THR A 30 -1.75 10.75 4.58
N ASN A 31 -0.45 10.53 4.75
CA ASN A 31 0.16 10.20 6.03
C ASN A 31 1.14 11.29 6.39
N LEU A 32 0.97 11.84 7.58
CA LEU A 32 1.81 12.92 8.07
C LEU A 32 2.25 12.60 9.49
N VAL A 33 3.54 12.67 9.72
CA VAL A 33 4.14 12.54 11.05
C VAL A 33 4.94 13.79 11.34
N LEU A 34 4.63 14.40 12.49
CA LEU A 34 5.43 15.43 13.11
C LEU A 34 5.96 14.84 14.41
N GLY A 35 7.27 14.84 14.60
CA GLY A 35 7.92 14.36 15.81
C GLY A 35 9.00 15.33 16.23
N THR A 36 9.00 15.71 17.50
CA THR A 36 10.09 16.53 18.06
C THR A 36 10.44 16.01 19.44
N ALA A 37 11.73 15.91 19.73
CA ALA A 37 12.22 15.64 21.08
C ALA A 37 13.10 16.80 21.55
N THR A 38 12.93 17.23 22.79
CA THR A 38 13.72 18.34 23.34
C THR A 38 14.12 18.04 24.79
N ALA A 39 15.42 18.07 25.05
CA ALA A 39 16.02 17.95 26.37
C ALA A 39 16.91 19.17 26.63
N GLU A 40 16.63 19.95 27.67
CA GLU A 40 17.37 21.18 27.96
C GLU A 40 17.73 21.31 29.44
N ILE A 41 18.96 21.77 29.72
CA ILE A 41 19.35 22.38 31.01
C ILE A 41 19.51 23.87 30.77
N ARG A 42 18.80 24.70 31.55
CA ARG A 42 18.78 26.16 31.36
C ARG A 42 18.92 26.90 32.67
N ASN A 43 19.70 27.98 32.67
CA ASN A 43 19.81 28.91 33.80
C ASN A 43 20.06 28.18 35.13
N SER A 44 20.92 27.16 35.13
CA SER A 44 21.04 26.20 36.22
C SER A 44 22.49 25.98 36.63
N THR A 45 22.71 25.71 37.92
CA THR A 45 23.99 25.21 38.44
C THR A 45 23.80 23.77 38.92
N ILE A 46 24.48 22.81 38.30
CA ILE A 46 24.44 21.40 38.67
C ILE A 46 25.82 20.97 39.16
N THR A 47 25.88 20.46 40.39
CA THR A 47 27.09 19.87 40.97
C THR A 47 26.80 18.44 41.38
N THR A 48 27.55 17.47 40.86
CA THR A 48 27.33 16.04 41.13
C THR A 48 28.64 15.24 41.18
N SER A 49 28.66 14.20 42.02
CA SER A 49 29.75 13.20 42.03
C SER A 49 29.60 12.14 40.94
N GLY A 50 28.47 12.13 40.23
CA GLY A 50 28.22 11.27 39.06
C GLY A 50 28.41 12.03 37.74
N GLY A 51 27.83 11.50 36.66
CA GLY A 51 27.75 12.16 35.36
C GLY A 51 26.46 12.98 35.18
N VAL A 52 26.38 13.71 34.07
CA VAL A 52 25.18 14.44 33.62
C VAL A 52 24.87 14.03 32.19
N SER A 53 23.63 13.66 31.89
CA SER A 53 23.19 13.29 30.53
C SER A 53 21.98 14.12 30.14
N VAL A 54 22.08 14.82 29.01
CA VAL A 54 21.01 15.54 28.33
C VAL A 54 20.82 14.86 26.98
N ILE A 55 19.83 14.00 26.88
CA ILE A 55 19.62 13.16 25.70
C ILE A 55 18.23 13.43 25.14
N ALA A 56 18.16 13.75 23.85
CA ALA A 56 16.93 13.87 23.11
C ALA A 56 16.92 12.82 22.00
N ASP A 57 15.95 11.90 22.07
CA ASP A 57 15.74 10.86 21.06
C ASP A 57 14.40 11.13 20.36
N ASN A 58 14.43 11.35 19.05
CA ASN A 58 13.24 11.50 18.22
C ASN A 58 13.19 10.40 17.17
N GLU A 59 12.08 9.65 17.14
CA GLU A 59 11.79 8.67 16.10
C GLU A 59 10.48 9.07 15.42
N ALA A 60 10.53 9.30 14.11
CA ALA A 60 9.39 9.72 13.31
C ALA A 60 9.33 8.89 12.02
N SER A 61 8.54 7.82 12.04
CA SER A 61 8.45 6.86 10.93
C SER A 61 7.04 6.77 10.33
N ILE A 62 6.99 6.54 9.02
CA ILE A 62 5.77 6.17 8.30
C ILE A 62 6.00 4.81 7.65
N GLU A 63 5.09 3.88 7.91
CA GLU A 63 4.93 2.66 7.12
C GLU A 63 3.54 2.73 6.46
N ALA A 64 3.52 2.81 5.13
CA ALA A 64 2.31 3.05 4.35
C ALA A 64 2.14 2.03 3.21
N THR A 65 0.96 1.40 3.16
CA THR A 65 0.55 0.55 2.02
C THR A 65 -0.70 1.16 1.39
N ASN A 66 -0.64 1.45 0.08
CA ASN A 66 -1.79 1.96 -0.68
C ASN A 66 -2.01 1.08 -1.90
N LYS A 67 -3.12 0.34 -1.89
CA LYS A 67 -3.51 -0.59 -2.94
C LYS A 67 -4.83 -0.12 -3.55
N SER A 68 -4.83 0.08 -4.86
CA SER A 68 -6.01 0.44 -5.65
C SER A 68 -6.13 -0.55 -6.79
N VAL A 69 -7.25 -1.27 -6.85
CA VAL A 69 -7.54 -2.29 -7.86
C VAL A 69 -8.88 -1.97 -8.52
N THR A 70 -8.90 -1.98 -9.85
CA THR A 70 -10.07 -1.69 -10.68
C THR A 70 -10.22 -2.79 -11.71
N LEU A 71 -11.34 -3.49 -11.70
CA LEU A 71 -11.65 -4.56 -12.66
C LEU A 71 -12.90 -4.20 -13.46
N SER A 72 -12.85 -4.34 -14.77
CA SER A 72 -14.01 -4.09 -15.63
C SER A 72 -14.16 -5.12 -16.73
N GLY A 73 -15.40 -5.42 -17.08
CA GLY A 73 -15.77 -6.17 -18.29
C GLY A 73 -15.69 -5.35 -19.59
N ASP A 74 -15.34 -4.06 -19.54
CA ASP A 74 -15.15 -3.19 -20.71
C ASP A 74 -14.13 -2.07 -20.39
N GLU A 75 -14.49 -0.96 -19.75
CA GLU A 75 -13.54 0.12 -19.40
C GLU A 75 -13.15 0.13 -17.91
N ALA A 76 -11.85 0.12 -17.60
CA ALA A 76 -11.29 0.20 -16.25
C ALA A 76 -10.38 1.42 -16.09
N VAL A 77 -10.74 2.36 -15.21
CA VAL A 77 -9.94 3.56 -14.92
C VAL A 77 -9.59 3.62 -13.44
N GLY A 78 -8.31 3.54 -13.10
CA GLY A 78 -7.84 3.61 -11.72
C GLY A 78 -6.85 4.75 -11.53
N ALA A 79 -7.01 5.54 -10.48
CA ALA A 79 -6.01 6.51 -10.04
C ALA A 79 -5.68 6.34 -8.55
N SER A 80 -4.41 6.30 -8.21
CA SER A 80 -3.95 6.27 -6.82
C SER A 80 -2.93 7.36 -6.54
N ILE A 81 -3.14 8.11 -5.47
CA ILE A 81 -2.25 9.17 -5.01
C ILE A 81 -1.88 8.87 -3.56
N ALA A 82 -0.59 8.92 -3.22
CA ALA A 82 -0.17 8.93 -1.82
C ALA A 82 0.78 10.08 -1.52
N PHE A 83 0.56 10.73 -0.39
CA PHE A 83 1.46 11.70 0.21
C PHE A 83 1.89 11.22 1.58
N ASN A 84 3.16 10.93 1.74
CA ASN A 84 3.75 10.54 3.02
C ASN A 84 4.79 11.60 3.38
N THR A 85 4.58 12.30 4.49
CA THR A 85 5.49 13.37 4.91
C THR A 85 5.88 13.23 6.37
N VAL A 86 7.18 13.20 6.65
CA VAL A 86 7.75 13.33 7.99
C VAL A 86 8.42 14.68 8.12
N GLY A 87 8.07 15.47 9.14
CA GLY A 87 8.70 16.79 9.36
C GLY A 87 8.21 17.88 8.40
N TYR A 88 6.95 17.80 7.95
CA TYR A 88 6.30 18.84 7.15
C TYR A 88 4.97 19.21 7.76
N ALA A 89 4.63 20.50 7.74
CA ALA A 89 3.38 20.99 8.27
C ALA A 89 2.18 20.51 7.41
N PRO A 90 1.02 20.22 8.02
CA PRO A 90 -0.17 19.80 7.29
C PRO A 90 -0.64 20.90 6.34
N THR A 91 -1.09 20.49 5.15
CA THR A 91 -1.70 21.39 4.18
C THR A 91 -2.95 20.76 3.57
N ASN A 92 -3.86 21.60 3.09
CA ASN A 92 -5.04 21.16 2.38
C ASN A 92 -4.67 20.73 0.97
N ILE A 93 -4.17 19.50 0.83
CA ILE A 93 -3.74 18.93 -0.45
C ILE A 93 -4.88 18.85 -1.50
N LEU A 94 -6.15 18.78 -1.06
CA LEU A 94 -7.33 18.77 -1.94
C LEU A 94 -7.72 20.17 -2.45
N ALA A 95 -7.30 21.21 -1.75
CA ALA A 95 -7.44 22.60 -2.19
C ALA A 95 -6.16 23.12 -2.87
N ALA A 96 -5.07 22.37 -2.80
CA ALA A 96 -3.80 22.70 -3.41
C ALA A 96 -3.90 22.45 -4.92
N SER A 97 -3.46 23.43 -5.72
CA SER A 97 -3.45 23.31 -7.18
C SER A 97 -2.58 22.13 -7.63
N PHE A 98 -2.78 21.66 -8.87
CA PHE A 98 -1.96 20.59 -9.48
C PHE A 98 -0.45 20.91 -9.46
N ASP A 99 -0.04 22.19 -9.39
CA ASP A 99 1.37 22.59 -9.21
C ASP A 99 1.95 22.23 -7.82
N ALA A 100 1.12 22.28 -6.77
CA ALA A 100 1.51 21.83 -5.43
C ALA A 100 1.65 20.30 -5.36
N LEU A 101 0.89 19.59 -6.20
CA LEU A 101 0.98 18.14 -6.41
C LEU A 101 2.30 17.75 -7.10
N LEU A 102 2.74 18.56 -8.07
CA LEU A 102 4.01 18.40 -8.81
C LEU A 102 5.24 18.94 -8.06
N GLY A 103 5.05 19.50 -6.86
CA GLY A 103 6.14 19.97 -6.00
C GLY A 103 6.77 21.31 -6.39
N THR A 104 6.12 22.14 -7.22
CA THR A 104 6.68 23.45 -7.63
C THR A 104 6.41 24.57 -6.61
N SER A 105 5.44 24.38 -5.71
CA SER A 105 5.25 25.20 -4.50
C SER A 105 5.75 24.42 -3.27
N LEU A 106 7.07 24.41 -3.06
CA LEU A 106 7.67 23.64 -1.97
C LEU A 106 7.20 24.16 -0.61
N GLN A 107 6.46 23.31 0.13
CA GLN A 107 6.16 23.54 1.54
C GLN A 107 7.47 23.74 2.30
N GLN A 108 7.48 24.75 3.17
CA GLN A 108 8.59 24.95 4.09
C GLN A 108 8.67 23.77 5.07
N PRO A 109 9.87 23.21 5.29
CA PRO A 109 10.03 22.11 6.23
C PRO A 109 9.68 22.55 7.66
N SER A 110 9.08 21.64 8.42
CA SER A 110 8.91 21.72 9.88
C SER A 110 9.60 20.50 10.47
N PRO A 111 10.95 20.47 10.50
CA PRO A 111 11.71 19.25 10.64
C PRO A 111 11.29 18.44 11.86
N ALA A 112 11.23 17.12 11.70
CA ALA A 112 11.14 16.22 12.81
C ALA A 112 12.49 16.24 13.54
N GLN A 113 12.59 16.99 14.64
CA GLN A 113 13.88 17.42 15.20
C GLN A 113 14.11 16.88 16.62
N ALA A 114 15.30 16.33 16.85
CA ALA A 114 15.84 16.06 18.19
C ALA A 114 16.76 17.21 18.65
N THR A 115 16.50 17.78 19.83
CA THR A 115 17.25 18.93 20.36
C THR A 115 17.71 18.68 21.78
N ALA A 116 19.02 18.59 21.99
CA ALA A 116 19.66 18.48 23.31
C ALA A 116 20.52 19.71 23.60
N ARG A 117 20.19 20.50 24.63
CA ARG A 117 20.88 21.77 24.90
C ARG A 117 21.26 22.00 26.36
N VAL A 118 22.39 22.66 26.57
CA VAL A 118 22.76 23.27 27.86
C VAL A 118 22.96 24.75 27.61
N ILE A 119 22.17 25.61 28.26
CA ILE A 119 22.11 27.04 27.96
C ILE A 119 22.28 27.84 29.25
N ASN A 120 23.14 28.86 29.27
CA ASN A 120 23.32 29.76 30.41
C ASN A 120 23.48 29.01 31.76
N SER A 121 24.27 27.94 31.77
CA SER A 121 24.33 27.00 32.91
C SER A 121 25.76 26.63 33.29
N THR A 122 25.93 26.18 34.53
CA THR A 122 27.21 25.65 35.04
C THR A 122 27.03 24.17 35.41
N LEU A 123 27.77 23.28 34.76
CA LEU A 123 27.80 21.85 35.05
C LEU A 123 29.15 21.46 35.66
N ALA A 124 29.13 20.95 36.88
CA ALA A 124 30.29 20.39 37.57
C ALA A 124 30.02 18.92 37.92
N ALA A 125 30.54 18.01 37.09
CA ALA A 125 30.33 16.58 37.23
C ALA A 125 31.66 15.86 37.48
N ALA A 126 31.73 14.97 38.48
CA ALA A 126 32.91 14.13 38.62
C ALA A 126 32.96 13.00 37.57
N GLY A 127 31.82 12.63 36.98
CA GLY A 127 31.70 11.68 35.87
C GLY A 127 31.67 12.35 34.49
N ASN A 128 31.15 11.61 33.48
CA ASN A 128 30.98 12.11 32.12
C ASN A 128 29.84 13.13 32.03
N VAL A 129 29.97 14.08 31.11
CA VAL A 129 28.86 14.94 30.68
C VAL A 129 28.52 14.58 29.23
N GLU A 130 27.26 14.25 28.97
CA GLU A 130 26.78 13.85 27.66
C GLU A 130 25.63 14.76 27.24
N VAL A 131 25.76 15.39 26.08
CA VAL A 131 24.69 16.15 25.44
C VAL A 131 24.50 15.54 24.05
N LYS A 132 23.44 14.77 23.88
CA LYS A 132 23.23 13.95 22.69
C LYS A 132 21.84 14.15 22.10
N ALA A 133 21.77 14.39 20.80
CA ALA A 133 20.52 14.43 20.06
C ALA A 133 20.56 13.35 18.98
N PHE A 134 19.60 12.42 19.00
CA PHE A 134 19.45 11.37 18.01
C PHE A 134 18.09 11.54 17.33
N ASN A 135 18.11 11.66 16.02
CA ASN A 135 16.92 11.74 15.20
C ASN A 135 16.90 10.62 14.18
N GLU A 136 15.82 9.84 14.16
CA GLU A 136 15.55 8.84 13.13
C GLU A 136 14.21 9.18 12.46
N ALA A 137 14.27 9.54 11.19
CA ALA A 137 13.10 9.92 10.41
C ALA A 137 12.98 9.07 9.15
N SER A 138 11.89 8.32 9.00
CA SER A 138 11.79 7.33 7.93
C SER A 138 10.44 7.24 7.25
N ILE A 139 10.46 6.85 5.97
CA ILE A 139 9.27 6.46 5.22
C ILE A 139 9.55 5.14 4.51
N GLU A 140 8.72 4.14 4.78
CA GLU A 140 8.58 2.90 4.04
C GLU A 140 7.20 2.92 3.35
N ALA A 141 7.15 2.96 2.02
CA ALA A 141 5.89 3.14 1.29
C ALA A 141 5.74 2.15 0.13
N ASN A 142 4.67 1.34 0.14
CA ASN A 142 4.31 0.42 -0.93
C ASN A 142 3.01 0.87 -1.59
N LEU A 143 3.08 1.30 -2.84
CA LEU A 143 1.93 1.76 -3.61
C LEU A 143 1.66 0.83 -4.80
N LEU A 144 0.39 0.49 -5.00
CA LEU A 144 -0.10 -0.27 -6.13
C LEU A 144 -1.36 0.39 -6.69
N ASN A 145 -1.36 0.63 -8.00
CA ASN A 145 -2.58 0.97 -8.75
C ASN A 145 -2.70 0.03 -9.95
N ASP A 146 -3.70 -0.84 -9.92
CA ASP A 146 -3.99 -1.83 -10.97
C ASP A 146 -5.36 -1.52 -11.57
N ALA A 147 -5.38 -1.17 -12.84
CA ALA A 147 -6.59 -1.07 -13.64
C ALA A 147 -6.56 -2.16 -14.70
N THR A 148 -7.47 -3.12 -14.60
CA THR A 148 -7.57 -4.25 -15.54
C THR A 148 -8.96 -4.29 -16.17
N SER A 149 -9.00 -4.21 -17.50
CA SER A 149 -10.15 -4.44 -18.36
C SER A 149 -10.04 -5.84 -18.96
N SER A 150 -11.09 -6.64 -18.82
CA SER A 150 -11.22 -7.97 -19.38
C SER A 150 -12.58 -8.10 -20.05
N ALA A 151 -12.67 -7.70 -21.31
CA ALA A 151 -13.90 -7.73 -22.09
C ALA A 151 -14.05 -9.00 -22.92
N GLY A 152 -15.27 -9.52 -22.97
CA GLY A 152 -15.63 -10.69 -23.76
C GLY A 152 -17.05 -10.57 -24.31
N ALA A 153 -17.21 -10.83 -25.61
CA ALA A 153 -18.52 -10.89 -26.25
C ALA A 153 -18.54 -11.88 -27.42
N LEU A 154 -19.74 -12.21 -27.89
CA LEU A 154 -19.95 -12.98 -29.12
C LEU A 154 -19.36 -12.23 -30.32
N TRP A 155 -19.63 -10.92 -30.40
CA TRP A 155 -19.12 -10.02 -31.43
C TRP A 155 -18.99 -8.62 -30.83
N GLY A 156 -18.03 -7.82 -31.30
CA GLY A 156 -17.95 -6.39 -31.01
C GLY A 156 -17.54 -6.01 -29.57
N ALA A 157 -16.81 -6.87 -28.85
CA ALA A 157 -16.21 -6.52 -27.58
C ALA A 157 -15.15 -5.43 -27.76
N SER A 158 -15.24 -4.41 -26.93
CA SER A 158 -14.21 -3.39 -26.70
C SER A 158 -13.74 -3.46 -25.26
N GLY A 159 -12.57 -2.91 -24.98
CA GLY A 159 -12.07 -2.79 -23.63
C GLY A 159 -10.94 -1.80 -23.56
N ALA A 160 -10.92 -1.05 -22.47
CA ALA A 160 -9.89 -0.05 -22.23
C ALA A 160 -9.46 -0.06 -20.77
N ALA A 161 -8.16 0.13 -20.52
CA ALA A 161 -7.65 0.33 -19.18
C ALA A 161 -6.77 1.57 -19.08
N ALA A 162 -7.01 2.40 -18.08
CA ALA A 162 -6.17 3.55 -17.74
C ALA A 162 -5.78 3.49 -16.27
N SER A 163 -4.48 3.65 -16.00
CA SER A 163 -3.92 3.62 -14.65
C SER A 163 -3.11 4.89 -14.40
N GLY A 164 -3.29 5.52 -13.24
CA GLY A 164 -2.48 6.65 -12.80
C GLY A 164 -1.99 6.43 -11.38
N LEU A 165 -0.71 6.67 -11.14
CA LEU A 165 -0.12 6.56 -9.81
C LEU A 165 0.79 7.75 -9.55
N LEU A 166 0.58 8.40 -8.41
CA LEU A 166 1.47 9.45 -7.92
C LEU A 166 1.83 9.19 -6.46
N ALA A 167 3.13 9.09 -6.19
CA ALA A 167 3.67 8.97 -4.85
C ALA A 167 4.53 10.20 -4.52
N ASN A 168 4.23 10.86 -3.40
CA ASN A 168 5.07 11.91 -2.85
C ASN A 168 5.53 11.49 -1.45
N ASN A 169 6.81 11.18 -1.30
CA ASN A 169 7.41 10.83 -0.02
C ASN A 169 8.44 11.91 0.33
N ARG A 170 8.30 12.55 1.50
CA ARG A 170 9.22 13.60 1.93
C ARG A 170 9.57 13.45 3.39
N VAL A 171 10.86 13.44 3.70
CA VAL A 171 11.40 13.46 5.06
C VAL A 171 12.17 14.75 5.26
N ALA A 172 11.91 15.43 6.37
CA ALA A 172 12.75 16.48 6.90
C ALA A 172 13.08 16.12 8.35
N GLY A 173 14.30 15.61 8.56
CA GLY A 173 14.86 15.32 9.88
C GLY A 173 15.72 16.48 10.39
N GLY A 174 16.18 16.34 11.63
CA GLY A 174 17.25 17.18 12.16
C GLY A 174 17.66 16.78 13.57
N ALA A 175 18.93 16.93 13.88
CA ALA A 175 19.44 16.78 15.23
C ALA A 175 20.29 18.00 15.61
N LEU A 176 20.09 18.52 16.82
CA LEU A 176 20.85 19.63 17.39
C LEU A 176 21.32 19.25 18.79
N ALA A 177 22.63 19.19 18.97
CA ALA A 177 23.26 19.08 20.28
C ALA A 177 24.13 20.32 20.51
N GLU A 178 23.83 21.08 21.57
CA GLU A 178 24.46 22.39 21.79
C GLU A 178 24.77 22.66 23.27
N ILE A 179 25.89 23.34 23.51
CA ILE A 179 26.23 23.94 24.81
C ILE A 179 26.52 25.42 24.54
N ASP A 180 25.65 26.29 25.04
CA ASP A 180 25.63 27.73 24.76
C ASP A 180 25.71 28.53 26.05
N ASP A 181 26.57 29.56 26.07
CA ASP A 181 26.84 30.41 27.24
C ASP A 181 26.95 29.63 28.57
N SER A 182 27.62 28.47 28.55
CA SER A 182 27.63 27.53 29.67
C SER A 182 29.04 27.04 30.01
N ASP A 183 29.31 26.86 31.30
CA ASP A 183 30.56 26.31 31.82
C ASP A 183 30.37 24.82 32.12
N VAL A 184 31.19 23.96 31.52
CA VAL A 184 31.16 22.51 31.78
C VAL A 184 32.52 22.05 32.31
N THR A 185 32.52 21.44 33.48
CA THR A 185 33.70 20.91 34.16
C THR A 185 33.50 19.44 34.50
N THR A 186 34.44 18.60 34.04
CA THR A 186 34.51 17.16 34.36
C THR A 186 35.74 16.85 35.22
N SER A 187 35.77 15.70 35.91
CA SER A 187 37.01 15.23 36.55
C SER A 187 38.06 14.80 35.51
N ALA A 188 39.31 14.60 35.91
CA ALA A 188 40.38 14.15 35.02
C ALA A 188 40.11 12.80 34.32
N SER A 189 39.18 11.99 34.84
CA SER A 189 38.72 10.74 34.23
C SER A 189 37.37 10.85 33.50
N GLY A 190 36.69 12.00 33.56
CA GLY A 190 35.39 12.23 32.94
C GLY A 190 35.51 12.93 31.58
N ASN A 191 34.75 12.46 30.59
CA ASN A 191 34.69 13.05 29.26
C ASN A 191 33.48 13.96 29.08
N LEU A 192 33.60 14.94 28.20
CA LEU A 192 32.47 15.67 27.62
C LEU A 192 32.18 15.11 26.22
N THR A 193 30.96 14.62 26.01
CA THR A 193 30.47 14.14 24.71
C THR A 193 29.36 15.06 24.22
N LEU A 194 29.55 15.67 23.06
CA LEU A 194 28.53 16.44 22.34
C LEU A 194 28.29 15.75 21.00
N LEU A 195 27.08 15.23 20.76
CA LEU A 195 26.76 14.46 19.56
C LEU A 195 25.37 14.80 19.04
N ALA A 196 25.29 15.16 17.76
CA ALA A 196 24.04 15.23 17.03
C ALA A 196 24.10 14.20 15.90
N ASP A 197 23.16 13.27 15.86
CA ASP A 197 23.03 12.24 14.84
C ASP A 197 21.63 12.33 14.23
N ASP A 198 21.57 12.50 12.91
CA ASP A 198 20.34 12.59 12.15
C ASP A 198 20.39 11.55 11.03
N ASN A 199 19.48 10.57 11.11
CA ASN A 199 19.33 9.51 10.14
C ASN A 199 17.96 9.61 9.48
N ALA A 200 17.96 10.05 8.22
CA ALA A 200 16.74 10.19 7.43
C ALA A 200 16.78 9.25 6.22
N PHE A 201 15.73 8.42 6.04
CA PHE A 201 15.63 7.55 4.86
C PHE A 201 14.22 7.47 4.28
N ILE A 202 14.15 7.20 2.97
CA ILE A 202 12.92 6.91 2.24
C ILE A 202 13.17 5.64 1.44
N ASN A 203 12.39 4.60 1.70
CA ASN A 203 12.30 3.42 0.87
C ASN A 203 10.86 3.34 0.34
N ALA A 204 10.71 3.34 -0.99
CA ALA A 204 9.40 3.40 -1.59
C ALA A 204 9.32 2.56 -2.87
N THR A 205 8.29 1.74 -2.96
CA THR A 205 7.95 0.96 -4.14
C THR A 205 6.63 1.47 -4.69
N SER A 206 6.55 1.67 -6.00
CA SER A 206 5.32 2.06 -6.69
C SER A 206 5.12 1.16 -7.90
N VAL A 207 4.00 0.46 -7.93
CA VAL A 207 3.61 -0.44 -9.01
C VAL A 207 2.36 0.11 -9.66
N MET A 208 2.48 0.49 -10.92
CA MET A 208 1.35 0.91 -11.74
C MET A 208 1.11 -0.14 -12.82
N LYS A 209 -0.14 -0.53 -12.98
CA LYS A 209 -0.56 -1.53 -13.95
C LYS A 209 -1.83 -1.07 -14.64
N ALA A 210 -1.79 -1.07 -15.97
CA ALA A 210 -2.92 -0.89 -16.86
C ALA A 210 -2.94 -2.07 -17.82
N ILE A 211 -3.98 -2.90 -17.76
CA ILE A 211 -4.12 -4.06 -18.64
C ILE A 211 -5.49 -4.03 -19.27
N SER A 212 -5.55 -4.17 -20.59
CA SER A 212 -6.80 -4.45 -21.28
C SER A 212 -6.65 -5.74 -22.07
N SER A 213 -7.70 -6.54 -22.06
CA SER A 213 -7.85 -7.72 -22.92
C SER A 213 -9.27 -7.78 -23.44
N THR A 214 -9.42 -8.06 -24.72
CA THR A 214 -10.71 -8.06 -25.41
C THR A 214 -10.84 -9.26 -26.32
N THR A 215 -11.89 -10.06 -26.12
CA THR A 215 -12.12 -11.30 -26.85
C THR A 215 -13.48 -11.28 -27.56
N ASN A 216 -13.46 -11.60 -28.87
CA ASN A 216 -14.67 -11.90 -29.63
C ASN A 216 -14.66 -13.38 -30.01
N ASP A 217 -15.52 -14.17 -29.39
CA ASP A 217 -15.50 -15.63 -29.56
C ASP A 217 -16.46 -16.15 -30.64
N GLY A 218 -17.32 -15.29 -31.22
CA GLY A 218 -18.27 -15.61 -32.29
C GLY A 218 -19.21 -16.77 -31.99
N GLY A 219 -19.36 -17.13 -30.70
CA GLY A 219 -20.16 -18.26 -30.26
C GLY A 219 -19.41 -19.58 -30.23
N ALA A 220 -18.09 -19.58 -30.40
CA ALA A 220 -17.24 -20.75 -30.18
C ALA A 220 -17.35 -21.27 -28.73
N SER A 221 -17.61 -20.37 -27.77
CA SER A 221 -17.95 -20.70 -26.38
C SER A 221 -19.26 -21.49 -26.26
N LEU A 222 -20.20 -21.35 -27.20
CA LEU A 222 -21.50 -22.04 -27.20
C LEU A 222 -21.50 -23.36 -28.01
N ILE A 223 -20.57 -23.55 -28.96
CA ILE A 223 -20.55 -24.72 -29.86
C ILE A 223 -19.37 -25.68 -29.63
N GLY A 224 -18.39 -25.34 -28.78
CA GLY A 224 -17.33 -26.31 -28.42
C GLY A 224 -16.40 -25.97 -27.27
N GLY A 225 -16.39 -24.74 -26.74
CA GLY A 225 -15.33 -24.27 -25.84
C GLY A 225 -15.63 -24.20 -24.33
N MET A 226 -16.90 -24.25 -23.89
CA MET A 226 -17.21 -24.05 -22.47
C MET A 226 -16.76 -25.20 -21.54
N VAL A 227 -16.62 -26.43 -22.06
CA VAL A 227 -16.18 -27.58 -21.26
C VAL A 227 -14.65 -27.64 -21.12
N GLU A 228 -13.90 -27.13 -22.09
CA GLU A 228 -12.45 -27.35 -22.18
C GLU A 228 -11.63 -26.17 -21.62
N GLN A 229 -12.16 -24.94 -21.67
CA GLN A 229 -11.50 -23.75 -21.12
C GLN A 229 -11.85 -23.47 -19.64
N LEU A 230 -12.99 -23.99 -19.14
CA LEU A 230 -13.31 -24.00 -17.71
C LEU A 230 -12.48 -25.03 -16.92
N GLY A 231 -12.02 -26.10 -17.57
CA GLY A 231 -11.14 -27.11 -16.96
C GLY A 231 -9.72 -26.63 -16.66
N ALA A 232 -9.32 -25.43 -17.10
CA ALA A 232 -7.96 -24.91 -16.96
C ALA A 232 -7.75 -23.93 -15.79
N SER A 233 -8.80 -23.36 -15.20
CA SER A 233 -8.68 -22.27 -14.19
C SER A 233 -9.21 -22.62 -12.80
N TYR A 234 -10.17 -23.55 -12.69
CA TYR A 234 -10.65 -24.14 -11.45
C TYR A 234 -11.14 -25.57 -11.69
N ALA A 235 -11.00 -26.45 -10.70
CA ALA A 235 -11.37 -27.86 -10.84
C ALA A 235 -12.85 -28.11 -10.51
N PHE A 236 -13.43 -27.29 -9.63
CA PHE A 236 -14.79 -27.47 -9.12
C PHE A 236 -15.54 -26.13 -8.93
N THR A 237 -16.84 -26.21 -8.66
CA THR A 237 -17.69 -25.05 -8.30
C THR A 237 -18.44 -25.33 -6.99
N SER A 238 -19.01 -24.31 -6.35
CA SER A 238 -19.89 -24.53 -5.19
C SER A 238 -21.15 -25.35 -5.52
N GLU A 239 -21.46 -25.58 -6.79
CA GLU A 239 -22.56 -26.45 -7.24
C GLU A 239 -22.09 -27.89 -7.54
N SER A 240 -20.83 -28.20 -7.27
CA SER A 240 -20.25 -29.52 -7.55
C SER A 240 -20.54 -30.56 -6.45
N GLY A 241 -21.35 -30.23 -5.43
CA GLY A 241 -21.70 -31.11 -4.31
C GLY A 241 -20.48 -31.61 -3.54
N THR A 242 -20.58 -32.79 -2.93
CA THR A 242 -19.45 -33.39 -2.20
C THR A 242 -18.32 -33.81 -3.14
N GLN A 243 -17.14 -33.21 -2.96
CA GLN A 243 -15.94 -33.52 -3.74
C GLN A 243 -14.76 -33.93 -2.84
N PRO A 244 -13.93 -34.89 -3.27
CA PRO A 244 -12.70 -35.25 -2.57
C PRO A 244 -11.61 -34.21 -2.87
N LEU A 245 -11.52 -33.18 -2.04
CA LEU A 245 -10.58 -32.09 -2.24
C LEU A 245 -9.18 -32.48 -1.77
N LYS A 246 -8.17 -31.97 -2.48
CA LYS A 246 -6.78 -31.93 -2.06
C LYS A 246 -6.36 -30.49 -1.85
N GLU A 247 -5.33 -30.30 -1.03
CA GLU A 247 -4.67 -29.00 -0.88
C GLU A 247 -4.33 -28.42 -2.27
N ASP A 248 -4.56 -27.13 -2.42
CA ASP A 248 -4.46 -26.34 -3.66
C ASP A 248 -5.54 -26.51 -4.74
N ASP A 249 -6.52 -27.40 -4.55
CA ASP A 249 -7.67 -27.47 -5.46
C ASP A 249 -8.44 -26.14 -5.47
N ARG A 250 -8.83 -25.69 -6.67
CA ARG A 250 -9.50 -24.41 -6.87
C ARG A 250 -11.00 -24.60 -7.09
N VAL A 251 -11.79 -23.84 -6.36
CA VAL A 251 -13.25 -23.86 -6.39
C VAL A 251 -13.80 -22.47 -6.67
N ARG A 252 -14.67 -22.34 -7.67
CA ARG A 252 -15.37 -21.09 -7.96
C ARG A 252 -16.71 -21.03 -7.24
N VAL A 253 -16.94 -19.96 -6.49
CA VAL A 253 -18.20 -19.74 -5.75
C VAL A 253 -19.26 -19.26 -6.73
N ALA A 254 -20.37 -20.00 -6.84
CA ALA A 254 -21.49 -19.63 -7.68
C ALA A 254 -22.21 -18.38 -7.14
N SER A 255 -22.89 -17.66 -8.04
CA SER A 255 -23.60 -16.41 -7.69
C SER A 255 -24.75 -16.60 -6.70
N GLY A 256 -25.25 -17.84 -6.55
CA GLY A 256 -26.36 -18.20 -5.67
C GLY A 256 -25.96 -18.83 -4.33
N HIS A 257 -24.65 -19.01 -4.07
CA HIS A 257 -24.16 -19.62 -2.85
C HIS A 257 -24.45 -18.74 -1.62
N GLN A 258 -24.91 -19.34 -0.53
CA GLN A 258 -25.37 -18.60 0.66
C GLN A 258 -24.44 -18.77 1.87
N GLU A 259 -23.60 -19.81 1.89
CA GLU A 259 -22.70 -20.12 2.99
C GLU A 259 -21.35 -19.42 2.79
N GLY A 260 -21.34 -18.09 2.95
CA GLY A 260 -20.10 -17.28 3.00
C GLY A 260 -19.30 -17.16 1.69
N GLY A 261 -18.17 -16.44 1.78
CA GLY A 261 -17.33 -16.10 0.63
C GLY A 261 -17.91 -15.00 -0.28
N VAL A 262 -17.15 -14.62 -1.31
CA VAL A 262 -17.55 -13.63 -2.32
C VAL A 262 -18.11 -14.36 -3.54
N PRO A 263 -19.39 -14.18 -3.90
CA PRO A 263 -19.97 -14.79 -5.09
C PRO A 263 -19.17 -14.42 -6.35
N GLY A 264 -18.85 -15.41 -7.18
CA GLY A 264 -18.02 -15.22 -8.37
C GLY A 264 -16.51 -15.18 -8.12
N ALA A 265 -16.03 -15.29 -6.88
CA ALA A 265 -14.60 -15.41 -6.60
C ALA A 265 -14.12 -16.88 -6.62
N THR A 266 -12.82 -17.07 -6.83
CA THR A 266 -12.15 -18.38 -6.77
C THR A 266 -11.42 -18.54 -5.44
N TYR A 267 -11.61 -19.68 -4.81
CA TYR A 267 -10.99 -20.06 -3.54
C TYR A 267 -10.10 -21.28 -3.76
N ARG A 268 -9.00 -21.34 -3.01
CA ARG A 268 -8.06 -22.44 -2.98
C ARG A 268 -8.25 -23.20 -1.68
N TYR A 269 -8.39 -24.52 -1.76
CA TYR A 269 -8.52 -25.37 -0.59
C TYR A 269 -7.19 -25.47 0.15
N VAL A 270 -7.17 -25.19 1.44
CA VAL A 270 -5.98 -25.24 2.32
C VAL A 270 -6.10 -26.27 3.45
N GLY A 271 -7.22 -27.00 3.49
CA GLY A 271 -7.45 -28.06 4.47
C GLY A 271 -6.71 -29.36 4.12
N ALA A 272 -6.68 -30.29 5.09
CA ALA A 272 -6.23 -31.66 4.82
C ALA A 272 -7.21 -32.35 3.86
N GLY A 273 -6.70 -33.20 2.96
CA GLY A 273 -7.52 -33.83 1.92
C GLY A 273 -8.71 -34.62 2.50
N SER A 274 -9.92 -34.21 2.14
CA SER A 274 -11.17 -34.73 2.70
C SER A 274 -12.33 -34.55 1.71
N ASP A 275 -13.41 -35.30 1.93
CA ASP A 275 -14.66 -35.09 1.21
C ASP A 275 -15.36 -33.85 1.80
N VAL A 276 -15.53 -32.80 0.99
CA VAL A 276 -16.16 -31.54 1.39
C VAL A 276 -17.39 -31.30 0.53
N ASP A 277 -18.52 -31.00 1.16
CA ASP A 277 -19.72 -30.55 0.43
C ASP A 277 -19.55 -29.10 -0.01
N LEU A 278 -19.27 -28.91 -1.30
CA LEU A 278 -19.00 -27.60 -1.87
C LEU A 278 -20.24 -26.69 -1.91
N SER A 279 -21.44 -27.26 -1.76
CA SER A 279 -22.72 -26.54 -1.78
C SER A 279 -23.13 -25.99 -0.42
N ASP A 280 -22.60 -26.56 0.67
CA ASP A 280 -22.95 -26.19 2.05
C ASP A 280 -21.71 -25.74 2.88
N THR A 281 -20.50 -25.75 2.29
CA THR A 281 -19.28 -25.28 2.97
C THR A 281 -19.21 -23.76 3.05
N ASP A 282 -18.73 -23.25 4.18
CA ASP A 282 -18.51 -21.82 4.41
C ASP A 282 -17.19 -21.36 3.77
N TYR A 283 -17.26 -20.66 2.63
CA TYR A 283 -16.07 -20.15 1.93
C TYR A 283 -15.38 -18.96 2.63
N SER A 284 -15.91 -18.48 3.75
CA SER A 284 -15.22 -17.53 4.63
C SER A 284 -14.35 -18.20 5.71
N ASP A 285 -14.44 -19.52 5.87
CA ASP A 285 -13.61 -20.27 6.82
C ASP A 285 -12.17 -20.37 6.31
N ALA A 286 -11.31 -19.51 6.86
CA ALA A 286 -9.89 -19.43 6.52
C ALA A 286 -9.08 -20.69 6.89
N SER A 287 -9.64 -21.62 7.69
CA SER A 287 -8.99 -22.91 7.98
C SER A 287 -9.13 -23.93 6.86
N LEU A 288 -10.09 -23.73 5.95
CA LEU A 288 -10.38 -24.59 4.80
C LEU A 288 -10.16 -23.88 3.47
N TRP A 289 -10.37 -22.57 3.43
CA TRP A 289 -10.43 -21.79 2.19
C TRP A 289 -9.53 -20.56 2.24
N ALA A 290 -8.62 -20.46 1.27
CA ALA A 290 -7.89 -19.23 1.00
C ALA A 290 -8.43 -18.61 -0.28
N ARG A 291 -9.01 -17.40 -0.20
CA ARG A 291 -9.40 -16.66 -1.41
C ARG A 291 -8.16 -16.47 -2.27
N VAL A 292 -8.23 -16.88 -3.54
CA VAL A 292 -7.15 -16.62 -4.48
C VAL A 292 -7.18 -15.13 -4.79
N SER A 293 -6.46 -14.34 -4.00
CA SER A 293 -6.07 -12.99 -4.37
C SER A 293 -5.01 -13.16 -5.43
N GLU A 294 -5.40 -13.00 -6.68
CA GLU A 294 -4.46 -13.13 -7.78
C GLU A 294 -3.34 -12.12 -7.59
N SER A 295 -2.11 -12.63 -7.57
CA SER A 295 -0.90 -11.81 -7.59
C SER A 295 -0.86 -10.85 -8.79
N SER A 296 -1.69 -11.11 -9.79
CA SER A 296 -2.01 -10.21 -10.88
C SER A 296 -3.38 -10.61 -11.47
N PRO A 297 -4.38 -9.72 -11.53
CA PRO A 297 -5.61 -9.93 -12.32
C PRO A 297 -5.39 -10.27 -13.81
N ALA A 298 -4.15 -10.20 -14.31
CA ALA A 298 -3.79 -10.68 -15.64
C ALA A 298 -3.89 -12.22 -15.76
N ASP A 299 -3.78 -12.93 -14.64
CA ASP A 299 -3.80 -14.38 -14.59
C ASP A 299 -5.23 -14.94 -14.78
N LEU A 300 -6.26 -14.10 -14.61
CA LEU A 300 -7.67 -14.35 -14.94
C LEU A 300 -8.01 -14.15 -16.42
N ILE A 301 -7.12 -13.57 -17.24
CA ILE A 301 -7.46 -13.25 -18.63
C ILE A 301 -7.52 -14.54 -19.45
N PRO A 302 -8.67 -14.90 -20.05
CA PRO A 302 -8.78 -16.06 -20.92
C PRO A 302 -7.87 -15.87 -22.14
N GLN A 303 -6.86 -16.73 -22.27
CA GLN A 303 -6.04 -16.82 -23.48
C GLN A 303 -6.78 -17.72 -24.48
N GLY A 304 -7.52 -17.14 -25.43
CA GLY A 304 -8.37 -17.91 -26.35
C GLY A 304 -8.84 -17.15 -27.59
N LEU A 305 -9.30 -17.90 -28.60
CA LEU A 305 -9.60 -17.49 -29.97
C LEU A 305 -10.33 -16.13 -30.10
N ASN A 306 -9.83 -15.30 -31.01
CA ASN A 306 -10.51 -14.10 -31.50
C ASN A 306 -10.99 -14.34 -32.94
N VAL A 307 -12.30 -14.42 -33.15
CA VAL A 307 -12.89 -14.78 -34.46
C VAL A 307 -13.42 -13.59 -35.26
N SER A 308 -13.33 -12.38 -34.70
CA SER A 308 -13.57 -11.09 -35.38
C SER A 308 -12.66 -10.00 -34.82
N GLU A 309 -12.57 -8.83 -35.46
CA GLU A 309 -11.75 -7.70 -34.97
C GLU A 309 -12.17 -7.32 -33.53
N SER A 310 -11.20 -7.11 -32.63
CA SER A 310 -11.41 -6.62 -31.26
C SER A 310 -10.41 -5.53 -30.94
N ASP A 311 -10.88 -4.49 -30.24
CA ASP A 311 -10.09 -3.31 -29.90
C ASP A 311 -9.77 -3.30 -28.40
N SER A 312 -8.48 -3.41 -28.06
CA SER A 312 -7.97 -3.32 -26.70
C SER A 312 -6.98 -2.18 -26.57
N VAL A 313 -7.18 -1.33 -25.55
CA VAL A 313 -6.31 -0.18 -25.28
C VAL A 313 -5.89 -0.15 -23.81
N ALA A 314 -4.59 -0.03 -23.54
CA ALA A 314 -4.06 0.16 -22.19
C ALA A 314 -3.15 1.40 -22.14
N MET A 315 -3.34 2.24 -21.12
CA MET A 315 -2.62 3.51 -20.93
C MET A 315 -2.19 3.65 -19.46
N GLY A 316 -0.97 4.14 -19.23
CA GLY A 316 -0.40 4.40 -17.90
C GLY A 316 0.49 5.64 -17.89
#